data_AF-H8Z670-F1
#
_entry.id   AF-H8Z670-F1
#
_cell.length_a   1.000
_cell.length_b   1.000
_cell.length_c   1.000
_cell.angle_alpha   90.00
_cell.angle_beta   90.00
_cell.angle_gamma   90.00
#
_symmetry.space_group_name_H-M   'P 1'
#
loop_
_entity.id
_entity.type
_entity.pdbx_description
1 polymer ?
#
loop_
_entity_poly.entity_id
_entity_poly.type
_entity_poly.pdbx_seq_one_letter_code
_entity_poly.pdbx_strand_id
1 'polypeptide(L)'
;MKFFDQHLIPGETIYFRPHYQPFTFSRLIFLFPALWMMLCNLLFNDIVVTNKRLAIRRQVGLQLKNDEVQGRLIRSADIQQSIIGHVFSYGDVLIDGSRQQHNFELKGVSDPNGLQKAVLAMMRGTFESG
;
A
#
# COMPACT_ATOMS: atom_id res chain seq x y z
N MET A 1 42.53 16.19 21.64
CA MET A 1 43.71 16.91 21.10
C MET A 1 45.03 16.48 21.74
N LYS A 2 45.15 16.36 23.07
CA LYS A 2 46.45 16.17 23.77
C LYS A 2 47.09 14.76 23.78
N PHE A 3 46.43 13.70 23.32
CA PHE A 3 46.94 12.33 23.51
C PHE A 3 48.15 12.00 22.61
N PHE A 4 48.12 12.46 21.36
CA PHE A 4 49.18 12.17 20.38
C PHE A 4 50.41 13.05 20.58
N ASP A 5 50.23 14.29 21.04
CA ASP A 5 51.34 15.22 21.27
C ASP A 5 52.30 14.75 22.39
N GLN A 6 51.80 13.90 23.28
CA GLN A 6 52.56 13.35 24.42
C GLN A 6 53.35 12.08 24.10
N HIS A 7 53.15 11.49 22.92
CA HIS A 7 53.79 10.23 22.50
C HIS A 7 54.60 10.37 21.20
N LEU A 8 54.87 11.60 20.76
CA LEU A 8 55.74 11.86 19.60
C LEU A 8 57.20 11.65 19.99
N ILE A 9 57.94 10.97 19.13
CA ILE A 9 59.40 10.81 19.29
C ILE A 9 60.04 12.17 18.98
N PRO A 10 61.11 12.60 19.70
CA PRO A 10 61.74 13.89 19.46
C PRO A 10 62.23 14.04 18.01
N GLY A 11 61.68 15.02 17.29
CA GLY A 11 62.01 15.32 15.89
C GLY A 11 60.95 14.96 14.85
N GLU A 12 59.85 14.33 15.26
CA GLU A 12 58.77 13.94 14.34
C GLU A 12 57.76 15.08 14.11
N THR A 13 57.49 15.40 12.84
CA THR A 13 56.52 16.43 12.42
C THR A 13 55.32 15.81 11.73
N ILE A 14 54.10 16.14 12.21
CA ILE A 14 52.87 15.62 11.64
C ILE A 14 52.54 16.37 10.35
N TYR A 15 52.76 15.73 9.19
CA TYR A 15 52.53 16.34 7.87
C TYR A 15 51.06 16.43 7.46
N PHE A 16 50.21 15.48 7.89
CA PHE A 16 48.80 15.45 7.50
C PHE A 16 47.97 14.69 8.54
N ARG A 17 46.81 15.23 8.89
CA ARG A 17 45.86 14.60 9.82
C ARG A 17 44.47 14.62 9.19
N PRO A 18 43.94 13.48 8.70
CA PRO A 18 42.58 13.44 8.17
C PRO A 18 41.58 13.61 9.32
N HIS A 19 40.65 14.56 9.18
CA HIS A 19 39.53 14.74 10.09
C HIS A 19 38.33 13.96 9.54
N TYR A 20 37.96 12.85 10.19
CA TYR A 20 36.73 12.13 9.86
C TYR A 20 35.54 12.92 10.42
N GLN A 21 34.80 13.61 9.55
CA GLN A 21 33.45 14.04 9.91
C GLN A 21 32.54 12.82 9.77
N PRO A 22 31.88 12.35 10.85
CA PRO A 22 30.82 11.36 10.70
C PRO A 22 29.70 12.04 9.91
N PHE A 23 29.60 11.68 8.65
CA PHE A 23 28.59 12.16 7.72
C PHE A 23 27.21 12.01 8.39
N THR A 24 26.49 13.13 8.56
CA THR A 24 25.23 13.25 9.31
C THR A 24 24.05 12.62 8.57
N PHE A 25 24.17 11.34 8.18
CA PHE A 25 23.09 10.57 7.55
C PHE A 25 21.94 10.23 8.52
N SER A 26 22.09 10.47 9.83
CA SER A 26 21.07 10.07 10.81
C SER A 26 19.71 10.72 10.56
N ARG A 27 19.66 11.95 10.03
CA ARG A 27 18.39 12.62 9.71
C ARG A 27 17.67 12.01 8.51
N LEU A 28 18.41 11.51 7.52
CA LEU A 28 17.83 10.88 6.34
C LEU A 28 17.19 9.53 6.67
N ILE A 29 17.79 8.78 7.59
CA ILE A 29 17.31 7.48 8.07
C ILE A 29 15.95 7.56 8.77
N PHE A 30 15.61 8.68 9.42
CA PHE A 30 14.31 8.86 10.07
C PHE A 30 13.25 9.45 9.14
N LEU A 31 13.64 10.22 8.12
CA LEU A 31 12.70 10.76 7.13
C LEU A 31 12.13 9.65 6.25
N PHE A 32 12.92 8.62 5.93
CA PHE A 32 12.50 7.51 5.08
C PHE A 32 11.32 6.70 5.65
N PRO A 33 11.34 6.20 6.91
CA PRO A 33 10.21 5.46 7.49
C PRO A 33 8.99 6.35 7.77
N ALA A 34 9.18 7.63 8.11
CA ALA A 34 8.05 8.54 8.31
C ALA A 34 7.34 8.84 6.98
N LEU A 35 8.09 9.09 5.91
CA LEU A 35 7.56 9.28 4.56
C LEU A 35 6.90 7.99 4.05
N TRP A 36 7.52 6.83 4.30
CA TRP A 36 6.98 5.51 3.97
C TRP A 36 5.65 5.24 4.69
N MET A 37 5.58 5.50 6.00
CA MET A 37 4.36 5.33 6.80
C MET A 37 3.25 6.29 6.33
N MET A 38 3.60 7.53 5.97
CA MET A 38 2.66 8.49 5.39
C MET A 38 2.13 8.01 4.03
N LEU A 39 2.99 7.42 3.18
CA LEU A 39 2.62 6.82 1.91
C LEU A 39 1.73 5.58 2.09
N CYS A 40 2.02 4.70 3.05
CA CYS A 40 1.18 3.54 3.35
C CYS A 40 -0.23 3.94 3.81
N ASN A 41 -0.34 4.98 4.64
CA ASN A 41 -1.64 5.48 5.12
C ASN A 41 -2.54 6.04 4.00
N LEU A 42 -1.96 6.46 2.88
CA LEU A 42 -2.70 6.95 1.71
C LEU A 42 -3.23 5.82 0.81
N LEU A 43 -2.88 4.55 1.08
CA LEU A 43 -3.21 3.41 0.23
C LEU A 43 -4.33 2.52 0.78
N PHE A 44 -4.85 2.81 1.98
CA PHE A 44 -5.93 2.00 2.56
C PHE A 44 -7.27 2.32 1.89
N ASN A 45 -7.78 1.33 1.16
CA ASN A 45 -9.11 1.31 0.60
C ASN A 45 -9.94 0.29 1.38
N ASP A 46 -11.02 0.74 2.02
CA ASP A 46 -11.95 -0.17 2.69
C ASP A 46 -13.00 -0.62 1.68
N ILE A 47 -13.07 -1.93 1.46
CA ILE A 47 -14.04 -2.56 0.56
C ILE A 47 -14.96 -3.42 1.41
N VAL A 48 -16.26 -3.12 1.37
CA VAL A 48 -17.27 -3.87 2.11
C VAL A 48 -18.31 -4.41 1.14
N VAL A 49 -18.41 -5.74 1.07
CA VAL A 49 -19.41 -6.46 0.29
C VAL A 49 -20.56 -6.81 1.21
N THR A 50 -21.78 -6.34 0.91
CA THR A 50 -22.99 -6.73 1.65
C THR A 50 -23.89 -7.62 0.81
N ASN A 51 -25.04 -8.04 1.35
CA ASN A 51 -26.05 -8.78 0.59
C ASN A 51 -26.75 -7.95 -0.51
N LYS A 52 -26.71 -6.62 -0.43
CA LYS A 52 -27.46 -5.72 -1.33
C LYS A 52 -26.58 -4.78 -2.14
N ARG A 53 -25.44 -4.37 -1.58
CA ARG A 53 -24.56 -3.34 -2.15
C ARG A 53 -23.08 -3.62 -1.87
N LEU A 54 -22.26 -3.22 -2.82
CA LEU A 54 -20.82 -3.06 -2.68
C LEU A 54 -20.55 -1.61 -2.26
N ALA A 55 -19.91 -1.41 -1.12
CA ALA A 55 -19.47 -0.10 -0.65
C ALA A 55 -17.95 -0.05 -0.71
N ILE A 56 -17.42 0.93 -1.44
CA ILE A 56 -15.99 1.16 -1.59
C ILE A 56 -15.69 2.52 -1.00
N ARG A 57 -14.89 2.54 0.07
CA ARG A 57 -14.38 3.75 0.68
C ARG A 57 -12.93 3.90 0.28
N ARG A 58 -12.67 4.87 -0.59
CA ARG A 58 -11.34 5.17 -1.13
C ARG A 58 -10.85 6.49 -0.57
N GLN A 59 -9.64 6.47 -0.02
CA GLN A 59 -8.96 7.69 0.37
C GLN A 59 -8.10 8.18 -0.80
N VAL A 60 -8.46 9.32 -1.38
CA VAL A 60 -7.66 9.96 -2.44
C VAL A 60 -7.06 11.25 -1.88
N GLY A 61 -5.83 11.16 -1.39
CA GLY A 61 -5.16 12.28 -0.72
C GLY A 61 -5.85 12.66 0.59
N LEU A 62 -6.48 13.84 0.61
CA LEU A 62 -7.24 14.38 1.75
C LEU A 62 -8.76 14.19 1.65
N GLN A 63 -9.25 13.68 0.51
CA GLN A 63 -10.68 13.48 0.27
C GLN A 63 -11.07 12.02 0.47
N LEU A 64 -12.13 11.81 1.25
CA LEU A 64 -12.81 10.53 1.39
C LEU A 64 -13.86 10.42 0.28
N LYS A 65 -13.68 9.46 -0.61
CA LYS A 65 -14.69 9.11 -1.62
C LYS A 65 -15.38 7.82 -1.20
N ASN A 66 -16.70 7.87 -1.12
CA ASN A 66 -17.54 6.71 -0.86
C ASN A 66 -18.32 6.42 -2.14
N ASP A 67 -17.97 5.32 -2.80
CA ASP A 67 -18.66 4.83 -3.97
C ASP A 67 -19.52 3.63 -3.58
N GLU A 68 -20.81 3.68 -3.90
CA GLU A 68 -21.75 2.60 -3.60
C GLU A 68 -22.37 2.06 -4.89
N VAL A 69 -22.43 0.73 -5.00
CA VAL A 69 -23.00 0.04 -6.16
C VAL A 69 -23.96 -1.04 -5.68
N GLN A 70 -25.19 -1.02 -6.19
CA GLN A 70 -26.13 -2.11 -5.92
C GLN A 70 -25.69 -3.38 -6.65
N GLY A 71 -25.78 -4.54 -6.00
CA GLY A 71 -25.35 -5.81 -6.61
C GLY A 71 -26.04 -6.13 -7.93
N ARG A 72 -27.29 -5.69 -8.10
CA ARG A 72 -28.07 -5.84 -9.35
C ARG A 72 -27.48 -5.07 -10.54
N LEU A 73 -26.70 -4.03 -10.27
CA LEU A 73 -26.07 -3.20 -11.28
C LEU A 73 -24.69 -3.74 -11.68
N ILE A 74 -24.15 -4.73 -10.96
CA ILE A 74 -22.86 -5.36 -11.26
C ILE A 74 -23.10 -6.45 -12.32
N ARG A 75 -22.27 -6.46 -13.38
CA ARG A 75 -22.35 -7.42 -14.49
C ARG A 75 -21.32 -8.53 -14.39
N SER A 76 -20.09 -8.17 -14.02
CA SER A 76 -19.00 -9.12 -13.85
C SER A 76 -18.02 -8.62 -12.79
N ALA A 77 -17.26 -9.58 -12.27
CA ALA A 77 -16.11 -9.34 -11.42
C ALA A 77 -14.97 -10.20 -11.96
N ASP A 78 -13.97 -9.57 -12.57
CA ASP A 78 -12.84 -10.23 -13.21
C ASP A 78 -11.58 -10.01 -12.39
N ILE A 79 -10.80 -11.08 -12.20
CA ILE A 79 -9.55 -11.02 -11.45
C ILE A 79 -8.41 -10.85 -12.43
N GLN A 80 -7.63 -9.80 -12.25
CA GLN A 80 -6.35 -9.61 -12.92
C GLN A 80 -5.23 -9.81 -11.89
N GLN A 81 -4.61 -10.99 -11.93
CA GLN A 81 -3.58 -11.37 -11.00
C GLN A 81 -2.29 -11.73 -11.75
N SER A 82 -1.18 -11.12 -11.33
CA SER A 82 0.16 -11.51 -11.78
C SER A 82 0.59 -12.82 -11.11
N ILE A 83 1.55 -13.55 -11.71
CA ILE A 83 2.12 -14.79 -11.14
C ILE A 83 2.59 -14.57 -9.69
N ILE A 84 3.27 -13.46 -9.44
CA ILE A 84 3.72 -13.06 -8.09
C ILE A 84 2.52 -12.82 -7.17
N GLY A 85 1.49 -12.14 -7.67
CA GLY A 85 0.24 -11.94 -6.95
C GLY A 85 -0.42 -13.25 -6.52
N HIS A 86 -0.38 -14.28 -7.37
CA HIS A 86 -0.95 -15.60 -7.07
C HIS A 86 -0.26 -16.27 -5.88
N VAL A 87 1.07 -16.16 -5.80
CA VAL A 87 1.87 -16.75 -4.71
C VAL A 87 1.60 -16.04 -3.37
N PHE A 88 1.45 -14.71 -3.40
CA PHE A 88 1.23 -13.90 -2.20
C PHE A 88 -0.26 -13.58 -1.96
N SER A 89 -1.18 -14.25 -2.67
CA SER A 89 -2.63 -14.06 -2.56
C SER A 89 -3.12 -12.61 -2.68
N TYR A 90 -2.45 -11.80 -3.50
CA TYR A 90 -2.89 -10.44 -3.83
C TYR A 90 -3.15 -10.31 -5.33
N GLY A 91 -4.11 -9.50 -5.72
CA GLY A 91 -4.41 -9.25 -7.13
C GLY A 91 -5.34 -8.06 -7.32
N ASP A 92 -5.55 -7.70 -8.57
CA ASP A 92 -6.46 -6.63 -8.93
C ASP A 92 -7.81 -7.24 -9.30
N VAL A 93 -8.91 -6.59 -8.92
CA VAL A 93 -10.28 -7.01 -9.23
C VAL A 93 -10.97 -5.89 -9.99
N LEU A 94 -11.37 -6.18 -11.21
CA LEU A 94 -12.19 -5.29 -12.03
C LEU A 94 -13.66 -5.67 -11.85
N ILE A 95 -14.44 -4.70 -11.42
CA ILE A 95 -15.87 -4.82 -11.23
C ILE A 95 -16.53 -3.98 -12.30
N ASP A 96 -17.18 -4.64 -13.25
CA ASP A 96 -17.91 -3.96 -14.31
C ASP A 96 -19.37 -3.77 -13.92
N GLY A 97 -19.80 -2.52 -13.96
CA GLY A 97 -21.17 -2.13 -13.72
C GLY A 97 -21.97 -2.03 -15.02
N SER A 98 -23.29 -1.93 -14.86
CA SER A 98 -24.22 -1.78 -15.98
C SER A 98 -24.06 -0.45 -16.73
N ARG A 99 -23.45 0.56 -16.09
CA ARG A 99 -23.11 1.86 -16.64
C ARG A 99 -21.61 2.11 -16.45
N GLN A 100 -21.00 2.87 -17.37
CA GLN A 100 -19.57 3.20 -17.32
C GLN A 100 -19.14 3.91 -16.02
N GLN A 101 -20.05 4.63 -15.35
CA GLN A 101 -19.80 5.26 -14.04
C GLN A 101 -19.73 4.28 -12.87
N HIS A 102 -20.03 3.00 -13.09
CA HIS A 102 -20.01 1.94 -12.09
C HIS A 102 -18.92 0.89 -12.37
N ASN A 103 -17.92 1.25 -13.18
CA ASN A 103 -16.75 0.40 -13.40
C ASN A 103 -15.68 0.77 -12.37
N PHE A 104 -15.29 -0.21 -11.55
CA PHE A 104 -14.33 -0.03 -10.48
C PHE A 104 -13.14 -0.96 -10.67
N GLU A 105 -11.95 -0.38 -10.69
CA GLU A 105 -10.70 -1.11 -10.61
C GLU A 105 -10.22 -1.07 -9.16
N LEU A 106 -10.22 -2.23 -8.50
CA LEU A 106 -9.71 -2.42 -7.15
C LEU A 106 -8.31 -3.01 -7.24
N LYS A 107 -7.29 -2.22 -6.87
CA LYS A 107 -5.88 -2.61 -6.96
C LYS A 107 -5.38 -3.18 -5.65
N GLY A 108 -4.54 -4.22 -5.73
CA GLY A 108 -3.85 -4.79 -4.57
C GLY A 108 -4.79 -5.39 -3.53
N VAL A 109 -5.90 -6.00 -3.96
CA VAL A 109 -6.85 -6.68 -3.07
C VAL A 109 -6.17 -7.89 -2.45
N SER A 110 -6.18 -7.96 -1.13
CA SER A 110 -5.83 -9.17 -0.37
C SER A 110 -6.96 -10.19 -0.49
N ASP A 111 -6.65 -11.36 -1.06
CA ASP A 111 -7.60 -12.42 -1.46
C ASP A 111 -8.62 -12.00 -2.54
N PRO A 112 -8.16 -11.84 -3.80
CA PRO A 112 -9.05 -11.46 -4.91
C PRO A 112 -10.11 -12.53 -5.21
N ASN A 113 -9.82 -13.81 -4.94
CA ASN A 113 -10.73 -14.92 -5.16
C ASN A 113 -11.91 -14.90 -4.18
N GLY A 114 -11.64 -14.64 -2.89
CA GLY A 114 -12.68 -14.45 -1.88
C GLY A 114 -13.60 -13.29 -2.21
N LEU A 115 -13.03 -12.15 -2.63
CA LEU A 115 -13.80 -10.98 -3.04
C LEU A 115 -14.69 -11.28 -4.26
N GLN A 116 -14.15 -11.91 -5.30
CA GLN A 116 -14.92 -12.28 -6.50
C GLN A 116 -16.10 -13.19 -6.14
N LYS A 117 -15.87 -14.23 -5.32
CA LYS A 117 -16.94 -15.12 -4.86
C LYS A 117 -18.03 -14.37 -4.11
N ALA A 118 -17.66 -13.44 -3.23
CA ALA A 118 -18.61 -12.64 -2.47
C ALA A 118 -19.45 -11.71 -3.38
N VAL A 119 -18.82 -11.08 -4.37
CA VAL A 119 -19.51 -10.24 -5.35
C VAL A 119 -20.46 -11.08 -6.23
N LEU A 120 -20.02 -12.24 -6.70
CA LEU A 120 -20.87 -13.16 -7.47
C LEU A 120 -22.05 -13.69 -6.65
N ALA A 121 -21.83 -14.01 -5.37
CA ALA A 121 -22.91 -14.40 -4.45
C ALA A 121 -23.91 -13.25 -4.25
N MET A 122 -23.44 -12.00 -4.20
CA MET A 122 -24.30 -10.81 -4.09
C MET A 122 -25.17 -10.66 -5.34
N MET A 123 -24.56 -10.78 -6.52
CA MET A 123 -25.25 -10.70 -7.80
C MET A 123 -26.35 -11.76 -7.92
N ARG A 124 -26.08 -12.97 -7.43
CA ARG A 124 -27.03 -14.10 -7.47
C ARG A 124 -28.08 -14.04 -6.36
N GLY A 125 -27.95 -13.14 -5.38
CA GLY A 125 -28.85 -13.05 -4.23
C GLY A 125 -28.77 -14.25 -3.28
N THR A 126 -27.70 -15.06 -3.34
CA THR A 126 -27.58 -16.33 -2.61
C THR A 126 -27.11 -16.18 -1.16
N PHE A 127 -27.07 -14.95 -0.63
CA PHE A 127 -26.76 -14.71 0.79
C PHE A 127 -27.92 -15.03 1.74
N GLU A 128 -29.11 -15.34 1.22
CA GLU A 128 -30.26 -15.78 2.00
C GLU A 128 -30.28 -17.30 2.13
N SER A 129 -29.45 -17.88 3.01
CA SER A 129 -29.58 -19.26 3.53
C SER A 129 -28.53 -19.50 4.63
N GLY A 130 -28.78 -19.00 5.83
CA GLY A 130 -27.97 -19.24 7.03
C GLY A 130 -28.72 -18.81 8.27
#